data_AF-A0AAN6SWI6-F1
#
_entry.id   AF-A0AAN6SWI6-F1
#
_cell.length_a   1.000
_cell.length_b   1.000
_cell.length_c   1.000
_cell.angle_alpha   90.00
_cell.angle_beta   90.00
_cell.angle_gamma   90.00
#
_symmetry.space_group_name_H-M   'P 1'
#
loop_
_entity.id
_entity.type
_entity.pdbx_description
1 polymer ?
#
loop_
_entity_poly.entity_id
_entity_poly.type
_entity_poly.pdbx_seq_one_letter_code
_entity_poly.pdbx_strand_id
1 'polypeptide(L)'
;MAPPHLQNLIIQLGNVSPTLLVSGLVLLSLALVSLKRVLHPALDPREPPVLRPNVPFIGHTLSIVSEGVAYYDRLYKSARMPICTLPVLADKLYVINSATLIAAALRCPSLSFDPFVVLFSRNALAAGREDVQRLRDPGYVRSVKKSFYPSMSGEPLRGVVGAALREVAGAVNQLGRGGGGGGVCEMPNVGDWLREAISRAVVAALYGSGTPGLSIRSASSTRRQRTKRSGAGP
;
A
#
# COMPACT_ATOMS: atom_id res chain seq x y z
N MET A 1 -54.19 -23.99 -23.48
CA MET A 1 -53.78 -22.99 -24.49
C MET A 1 -52.57 -22.24 -23.94
N ALA A 2 -51.40 -22.41 -24.54
CA ALA A 2 -50.20 -21.69 -24.11
C ALA A 2 -50.29 -20.22 -24.54
N PRO A 3 -49.87 -19.25 -23.70
CA PRO A 3 -50.00 -17.84 -24.00
C PRO A 3 -49.15 -17.44 -25.23
N PRO A 4 -49.61 -16.47 -26.05
CA PRO A 4 -49.05 -16.18 -27.37
C PRO A 4 -47.58 -15.73 -27.35
N HIS A 5 -47.11 -15.18 -26.22
CA HIS A 5 -45.71 -14.81 -26.05
C HIS A 5 -44.77 -16.02 -25.91
N LEU A 6 -45.25 -17.14 -25.34
CA LEU A 6 -44.47 -18.38 -25.25
C LEU A 6 -44.41 -19.12 -26.59
N GLN A 7 -45.47 -19.04 -27.40
CA GLN A 7 -45.48 -19.61 -28.75
C GLN A 7 -44.47 -18.90 -29.67
N ASN A 8 -44.39 -17.57 -29.59
CA ASN A 8 -43.38 -16.80 -30.32
C ASN A 8 -41.95 -17.15 -29.90
N LEU A 9 -41.71 -17.40 -28.60
CA LEU A 9 -40.39 -17.77 -28.11
C LEU A 9 -39.96 -19.17 -28.57
N ILE A 10 -40.90 -20.13 -28.62
CA ILE A 10 -40.67 -21.51 -29.11
C ILE A 10 -40.37 -21.52 -30.61
N ILE A 11 -41.08 -20.73 -31.41
CA ILE A 11 -40.84 -20.62 -32.86
C ILE A 11 -39.49 -19.96 -33.14
N GLN A 12 -39.13 -18.92 -32.39
CA GLN A 12 -37.82 -18.27 -32.49
C GLN A 12 -36.66 -19.20 -32.11
N LEU A 13 -36.84 -20.04 -31.08
CA LEU A 13 -35.85 -21.07 -30.69
C LEU A 13 -35.79 -22.26 -31.66
N GLY A 14 -36.87 -22.56 -32.39
CA GLY A 14 -36.90 -23.62 -33.41
C GLY A 14 -36.24 -23.22 -34.73
N ASN A 15 -36.03 -21.92 -34.98
CA ASN A 15 -35.56 -21.38 -36.26
C ASN A 15 -34.11 -20.86 -36.22
N VAL A 16 -33.40 -21.04 -35.10
CA VAL A 16 -31.97 -20.73 -35.03
C VAL A 16 -31.20 -21.77 -35.84
N SER A 17 -30.63 -21.32 -36.96
CA SER A 17 -29.80 -22.16 -37.82
C SER A 17 -28.69 -22.82 -36.99
N PRO A 18 -28.47 -24.15 -37.12
CA PRO A 18 -27.42 -24.86 -36.39
C PRO A 18 -26.03 -24.25 -36.60
N THR A 19 -25.80 -23.57 -37.74
CA THR A 19 -24.56 -22.84 -38.01
C THR A 19 -24.33 -21.63 -37.10
N LEU A 20 -25.39 -20.92 -36.68
CA LEU A 20 -25.30 -19.79 -35.74
C LEU A 20 -25.01 -20.26 -34.32
N LEU A 21 -25.57 -21.40 -33.92
CA LEU A 21 -25.29 -22.00 -32.62
C LEU A 21 -23.84 -22.50 -32.55
N VAL A 22 -23.36 -23.16 -33.61
CA VAL A 22 -21.98 -23.63 -33.70
C VAL A 22 -20.99 -22.46 -33.74
N SER A 23 -21.25 -21.43 -34.55
CA SER A 23 -20.37 -20.24 -34.60
C SER A 23 -20.35 -19.50 -33.27
N GLY A 24 -21.50 -19.38 -32.58
CA GLY A 24 -21.58 -18.83 -31.22
C GLY A 24 -20.76 -19.61 -30.20
N LEU A 25 -20.83 -20.96 -30.22
CA LEU A 25 -20.02 -21.83 -29.36
C LEU A 25 -18.52 -21.73 -29.66
N VAL A 26 -18.14 -21.63 -30.94
CA VAL A 26 -16.74 -21.46 -31.35
C VAL A 26 -16.21 -20.09 -30.91
N LEU A 27 -16.98 -19.02 -31.09
CA LEU A 27 -16.58 -17.68 -30.64
C LEU A 27 -16.49 -17.60 -29.11
N LEU A 28 -17.45 -18.19 -28.39
CA LEU A 28 -17.43 -18.25 -26.93
C LEU A 28 -16.22 -19.05 -26.41
N SER A 29 -15.95 -20.22 -26.99
CA SER A 29 -14.79 -21.02 -26.60
C SER A 29 -13.46 -20.31 -26.92
N LEU A 30 -13.35 -19.64 -28.07
CA LEU A 30 -12.18 -18.85 -28.42
C LEU A 30 -11.99 -17.66 -27.47
N ALA A 31 -13.08 -16.97 -27.10
CA ALA A 31 -13.07 -15.90 -26.12
C ALA A 31 -12.62 -16.40 -24.74
N LEU A 32 -13.13 -17.55 -24.29
CA LEU A 32 -12.74 -18.16 -23.01
C LEU A 32 -11.27 -18.62 -23.00
N VAL A 33 -10.77 -19.21 -24.08
CA VAL A 33 -9.36 -19.61 -24.21
C VAL A 33 -8.44 -18.38 -24.23
N SER A 34 -8.84 -17.33 -24.96
CA SER A 34 -8.11 -16.07 -25.02
C SER A 34 -8.08 -15.39 -23.65
N LEU A 35 -9.22 -15.33 -22.98
CA LEU A 35 -9.37 -14.80 -21.63
C LEU A 35 -8.51 -15.60 -20.63
N LYS A 36 -8.50 -16.93 -20.74
CA LYS A 36 -7.66 -17.80 -19.93
C LYS A 36 -6.16 -17.54 -20.17
N ARG A 37 -5.73 -17.36 -21.42
CA ARG A 37 -4.32 -17.04 -21.73
C ARG A 37 -3.89 -15.66 -21.24
N VAL A 38 -4.79 -14.68 -21.29
CA VAL A 38 -4.51 -13.32 -20.80
C VAL A 38 -4.47 -13.28 -19.27
N LEU A 39 -5.33 -14.05 -18.59
CA LEU A 39 -5.43 -14.05 -17.13
C LEU A 39 -4.57 -15.11 -16.42
N HIS A 40 -4.05 -16.11 -17.14
CA HIS A 40 -3.09 -17.07 -16.59
C HIS A 40 -1.75 -16.91 -17.28
N PRO A 41 -0.76 -16.31 -16.60
CA PRO A 41 0.59 -16.28 -17.14
C PRO A 41 1.12 -17.71 -17.29
N ALA A 42 1.84 -17.97 -18.39
CA ALA A 42 2.43 -19.28 -18.65
C ALA A 42 3.39 -19.66 -17.51
N LEU A 43 3.17 -20.80 -16.88
CA LEU A 43 3.95 -21.27 -15.74
C LEU A 43 5.11 -22.13 -16.24
N ASP A 44 6.34 -21.74 -15.90
CA ASP A 44 7.52 -22.57 -16.18
C ASP A 44 7.62 -23.67 -15.10
N PRO A 45 7.84 -24.94 -15.45
CA PRO A 45 8.07 -26.01 -14.47
C PRO A 45 9.22 -25.78 -13.49
N ARG A 46 10.16 -24.88 -13.81
CA ARG A 46 11.28 -24.48 -12.94
C ARG A 46 10.89 -23.42 -11.91
N GLU A 47 9.71 -22.83 -12.03
CA GLU A 47 9.22 -21.84 -11.08
C GLU A 47 8.80 -22.49 -9.75
N PRO A 48 8.79 -21.71 -8.65
CA PRO A 48 8.26 -22.17 -7.38
C PRO A 48 6.81 -22.66 -7.49
N PRO A 49 6.38 -23.57 -6.60
CA PRO A 49 5.04 -24.14 -6.61
C PRO A 49 3.94 -23.07 -6.65
N VAL A 50 2.97 -23.26 -7.52
CA VAL A 50 1.87 -22.31 -7.72
C VAL A 50 0.74 -22.61 -6.73
N LEU A 51 0.39 -21.62 -5.91
CA LEU A 51 -0.83 -21.66 -5.14
C LEU A 51 -1.95 -21.07 -5.98
N ARG A 52 -3.04 -21.82 -6.10
CA ARG A 52 -4.23 -21.37 -6.81
C ARG A 52 -5.21 -20.74 -5.82
N PRO A 53 -5.90 -19.66 -6.20
CA PRO A 53 -6.92 -19.07 -5.36
C PRO A 53 -8.20 -19.92 -5.39
N ASN A 54 -9.01 -19.84 -4.33
CA ASN A 54 -10.34 -20.46 -4.29
C ASN A 54 -11.27 -19.89 -5.37
N VAL A 55 -11.20 -18.58 -5.60
CA VAL A 55 -11.87 -17.91 -6.71
C VAL A 55 -10.85 -17.72 -7.84
N PRO A 56 -11.00 -18.39 -8.99
CA PRO A 56 -10.04 -18.29 -10.09
C PRO A 56 -9.91 -16.83 -10.57
N PHE A 57 -8.73 -16.49 -11.10
CA PHE A 57 -8.34 -15.19 -11.67
C PHE A 57 -8.18 -14.02 -10.68
N ILE A 58 -9.14 -13.80 -9.79
CA ILE A 58 -9.19 -12.58 -8.94
C ILE A 58 -9.03 -12.86 -7.45
N GLY A 59 -9.13 -14.12 -7.00
CA GLY A 59 -9.19 -14.41 -5.57
C GLY A 59 -7.96 -13.95 -4.77
N HIS A 60 -6.76 -14.10 -5.32
CA HIS A 60 -5.54 -13.58 -4.69
C HIS A 60 -5.54 -12.06 -4.66
N THR A 61 -5.80 -11.40 -5.79
CA THR A 61 -5.83 -9.93 -5.88
C THR A 61 -6.84 -9.31 -4.92
N LEU A 62 -8.05 -9.87 -4.87
CA LEU A 62 -9.10 -9.37 -3.99
C LEU A 62 -8.69 -9.52 -2.52
N SER A 63 -8.17 -10.68 -2.14
CA SER A 63 -7.73 -10.94 -0.76
C SER A 63 -6.58 -10.02 -0.36
N ILE A 64 -5.63 -9.76 -1.28
CA ILE A 64 -4.52 -8.82 -1.04
C ILE A 64 -5.05 -7.41 -0.80
N VAL A 65 -6.03 -6.94 -1.59
CA VAL A 65 -6.59 -5.59 -1.45
C VAL A 65 -7.44 -5.47 -0.18
N SER A 66 -8.25 -6.49 0.14
CA SER A 66 -9.18 -6.43 1.27
C SER A 66 -8.52 -6.68 2.62
N GLU A 67 -7.52 -7.57 2.70
CA GLU A 67 -6.91 -8.01 3.96
C GLU A 67 -5.47 -7.52 4.13
N GLY A 68 -4.83 -7.06 3.06
CA GLY A 68 -3.45 -6.56 3.08
C GLY A 68 -2.47 -7.60 3.61
N VAL A 69 -1.78 -7.27 4.70
CA VAL A 69 -0.75 -8.13 5.29
C VAL A 69 -1.34 -9.41 5.90
N ALA A 70 -2.56 -9.37 6.43
CA ALA A 70 -3.21 -10.52 7.09
C ALA A 70 -3.44 -11.69 6.11
N TYR A 71 -3.61 -11.38 4.82
CA TYR A 71 -3.74 -12.38 3.77
C TYR A 71 -2.52 -13.31 3.70
N TYR A 72 -1.31 -12.77 3.79
CA TYR A 72 -0.07 -13.55 3.68
C TYR A 72 0.13 -14.46 4.89
N ASP A 73 -0.26 -14.02 6.09
CA ASP A 73 -0.24 -14.86 7.31
C ASP A 73 -1.21 -16.04 7.18
N ARG A 74 -2.45 -15.78 6.73
CA ARG A 74 -3.43 -16.84 6.47
C ARG A 74 -2.93 -17.82 5.40
N LEU A 75 -2.34 -17.30 4.33
CA LEU A 75 -1.79 -18.11 3.24
C LEU A 75 -0.63 -19.01 3.73
N TYR A 76 0.25 -18.48 4.57
CA TYR A 76 1.32 -19.27 5.16
C TYR A 76 0.79 -20.37 6.08
N LYS A 77 -0.21 -20.06 6.92
CA LYS A 77 -0.85 -21.04 7.81
C LYS A 77 -1.51 -22.20 7.07
N SER A 78 -2.08 -21.96 5.89
CA SER A 78 -2.74 -22.99 5.10
C SER A 78 -1.77 -23.85 4.28
N ALA A 79 -0.82 -23.24 3.56
CA ALA A 79 0.06 -23.94 2.64
C ALA A 79 1.41 -24.36 3.24
N ARG A 80 1.92 -23.62 4.23
CA ARG A 80 3.22 -23.83 4.90
C ARG A 80 4.42 -24.03 3.97
N MET A 81 4.39 -23.43 2.78
CA MET A 81 5.47 -23.55 1.80
C MET A 81 6.58 -22.53 2.03
N PRO A 82 7.86 -22.90 1.83
CA PRO A 82 9.00 -21.99 1.99
C PRO A 82 9.04 -20.88 0.93
N ILE A 83 8.49 -21.16 -0.26
CA ILE A 83 8.31 -20.21 -1.36
C ILE A 83 7.11 -20.66 -2.20
N CYS A 84 6.33 -19.72 -2.72
CA CYS A 84 5.22 -20.02 -3.61
C CYS A 84 4.95 -18.91 -4.63
N THR A 85 4.33 -19.29 -5.73
CA THR A 85 3.92 -18.39 -6.81
C THR A 85 2.41 -18.13 -6.72
N LEU A 86 2.04 -16.86 -6.67
CA LEU A 86 0.66 -16.40 -6.70
C LEU A 86 0.35 -15.78 -8.06
N PRO A 87 -0.60 -16.32 -8.84
CA PRO A 87 -1.11 -15.63 -10.02
C PRO A 87 -1.96 -14.43 -9.58
N VAL A 88 -1.54 -13.22 -9.95
CA VAL A 88 -2.22 -11.96 -9.62
C VAL A 88 -2.54 -11.25 -10.93
N LEU A 89 -3.79 -11.38 -11.40
CA LEU A 89 -4.23 -10.87 -12.69
C LEU A 89 -3.28 -11.30 -13.83
N ALA A 90 -2.64 -10.34 -14.52
CA ALA A 90 -1.74 -10.57 -15.64
C ALA A 90 -0.27 -10.80 -15.21
N ASP A 91 0.01 -10.82 -13.90
CA ASP A 91 1.36 -10.92 -13.37
C ASP A 91 1.51 -12.06 -12.35
N LYS A 92 2.74 -12.33 -11.93
CA LYS A 92 3.08 -13.34 -10.91
C LYS A 92 3.72 -12.67 -9.70
N LEU A 93 3.22 -13.01 -8.52
CA LEU A 93 3.82 -12.60 -7.26
C LEU A 93 4.48 -13.79 -6.58
N TYR A 94 5.79 -13.71 -6.35
CA TYR A 94 6.53 -14.72 -5.58
C TYR A 94 6.55 -14.35 -4.11
N VAL A 95 6.05 -15.23 -3.25
CA VAL A 95 6.05 -15.06 -1.79
C VAL A 95 7.09 -16.00 -1.19
N ILE A 96 8.05 -15.42 -0.46
CA ILE A 96 9.13 -16.15 0.20
C ILE A 96 8.89 -16.14 1.70
N ASN A 97 8.74 -17.33 2.30
CA ASN A 97 8.51 -17.50 3.74
C ASN A 97 9.73 -18.07 4.49
N SER A 98 10.70 -18.64 3.77
CA SER A 98 11.93 -19.16 4.37
C SER A 98 12.95 -18.05 4.62
N ALA A 99 13.46 -17.97 5.86
CA ALA A 99 14.50 -17.01 6.24
C ALA A 99 15.77 -17.11 5.38
N THR A 100 16.17 -18.34 5.01
CA THR A 100 17.36 -18.55 4.16
C THR A 100 17.15 -18.02 2.75
N LEU A 101 15.96 -18.24 2.18
CA LEU A 101 15.61 -17.72 0.86
C LEU A 101 15.43 -16.20 0.86
N ILE A 102 14.86 -15.62 1.92
CA ILE A 102 14.76 -14.16 2.08
C ILE A 102 16.16 -13.55 2.10
N ALA A 103 17.07 -14.12 2.87
CA ALA A 103 18.44 -13.64 2.97
C ALA A 103 19.21 -13.76 1.64
N ALA A 104 18.93 -14.79 0.84
CA ALA A 104 19.48 -14.94 -0.50
C ALA A 104 18.88 -13.92 -1.48
N ALA A 105 17.56 -13.72 -1.46
CA ALA A 105 16.86 -12.75 -2.30
C ALA A 105 17.35 -11.32 -2.05
N LEU A 106 17.53 -10.91 -0.80
CA LEU A 106 18.04 -9.58 -0.45
C LEU A 106 19.48 -9.31 -0.91
N ARG A 107 20.24 -10.36 -1.25
CA ARG A 107 21.61 -10.26 -1.80
C ARG A 107 21.66 -10.43 -3.31
N CYS A 108 20.53 -10.72 -3.96
CA CYS A 108 20.45 -11.02 -5.37
C CYS A 108 20.48 -9.73 -6.21
N PRO A 109 21.50 -9.50 -7.06
CA PRO A 109 21.63 -8.25 -7.82
C PRO A 109 20.59 -8.11 -8.94
N SER A 110 19.96 -9.20 -9.37
CA SER A 110 18.90 -9.18 -10.37
C SER A 110 17.53 -8.78 -9.81
N LEU A 111 17.36 -8.82 -8.48
CA LEU A 111 16.16 -8.33 -7.81
C LEU A 111 16.34 -6.83 -7.52
N SER A 112 15.48 -6.00 -8.10
CA SER A 112 15.52 -4.54 -7.91
C SER A 112 14.26 -4.04 -7.23
N PHE A 113 14.45 -3.13 -6.27
CA PHE A 113 13.39 -2.35 -5.65
C PHE A 113 13.11 -1.03 -6.38
N ASP A 114 13.94 -0.65 -7.35
CA ASP A 114 13.85 0.65 -8.04
C ASP A 114 12.48 0.91 -8.72
N PRO A 115 11.78 -0.10 -9.32
CA PRO A 115 10.44 0.12 -9.86
C PRO A 115 9.43 0.60 -8.80
N PHE A 116 9.55 0.12 -7.57
CA PHE A 116 8.69 0.56 -6.45
C PHE A 116 9.00 1.99 -6.03
N VAL A 117 10.28 2.41 -6.09
CA VAL A 117 10.68 3.79 -5.82
C VAL A 117 10.00 4.74 -6.81
N VAL A 118 10.00 4.42 -8.10
CA VAL A 118 9.34 5.23 -9.14
C VAL A 118 7.83 5.32 -8.90
N LEU A 119 7.19 4.19 -8.58
CA LEU A 119 5.76 4.14 -8.29
C LEU A 119 5.40 4.97 -7.05
N PHE A 120 6.20 4.84 -5.98
CA PHE A 120 6.00 5.55 -4.73
C PHE A 120 6.20 7.05 -4.88
N SER A 121 7.27 7.49 -5.56
CA SER A 121 7.54 8.91 -5.78
C SER A 121 6.41 9.62 -6.52
N ARG A 122 5.81 8.95 -7.52
CA ARG A 122 4.67 9.51 -8.26
C ARG A 122 3.41 9.58 -7.39
N ASN A 123 3.09 8.52 -6.67
CA ASN A 123 1.77 8.38 -6.04
C ASN A 123 1.72 8.92 -4.60
N ALA A 124 2.81 8.83 -3.84
CA ALA A 124 2.86 9.20 -2.42
C ALA A 124 3.52 10.55 -2.17
N LEU A 125 4.54 10.91 -2.97
CA LEU A 125 5.29 12.16 -2.80
C LEU A 125 4.86 13.28 -3.75
N ALA A 126 3.89 13.00 -4.64
CA ALA A 126 3.44 13.92 -5.68
C ALA A 126 4.61 14.53 -6.48
N ALA A 127 5.67 13.74 -6.71
CA ALA A 127 6.88 14.20 -7.41
C ALA A 127 6.56 14.63 -8.85
N GLY A 128 7.26 15.66 -9.32
CA GLY A 128 7.11 16.18 -10.68
C GLY A 128 7.43 15.12 -11.74
N ARG A 129 6.82 15.25 -12.93
CA ARG A 129 7.05 14.29 -14.03
C ARG A 129 8.51 14.16 -14.41
N GLU A 130 9.26 15.26 -14.41
CA GLU A 130 10.70 15.26 -14.70
C GLU A 130 11.50 14.46 -13.66
N ASP A 131 11.19 14.61 -12.37
CA ASP A 131 11.89 13.90 -11.30
C ASP A 131 11.58 12.41 -11.32
N VAL A 132 10.32 12.05 -11.59
CA VAL A 132 9.93 10.65 -11.81
C VAL A 132 10.66 10.06 -13.02
N GLN A 133 10.89 10.85 -14.07
CA GLN A 133 11.66 10.41 -15.24
C GLN A 133 13.13 10.20 -14.91
N ARG A 134 13.75 11.09 -14.11
CA ARG A 134 15.13 10.92 -13.62
C ARG A 134 15.28 9.65 -12.76
N LEU A 135 14.29 9.35 -11.92
CA LEU A 135 14.28 8.14 -11.09
C LEU A 135 14.19 6.82 -11.88
N ARG A 136 13.85 6.87 -13.18
CA ARG A 136 13.89 5.68 -14.04
C ARG A 136 15.30 5.34 -14.51
N ASP A 137 16.24 6.27 -14.44
CA ASP A 137 17.64 6.03 -14.78
C ASP A 137 18.37 5.35 -13.61
N PRO A 138 18.85 4.10 -13.77
CA PRO A 138 19.63 3.41 -12.72
C PRO A 138 20.89 4.18 -12.31
N GLY A 139 21.49 4.96 -13.21
CA GLY A 139 22.65 5.81 -12.93
C GLY A 139 22.33 6.93 -11.97
N TYR A 140 21.19 7.60 -12.17
CA TYR A 140 20.68 8.62 -11.25
C TYR A 140 20.30 8.03 -9.89
N VAL A 141 19.58 6.91 -9.85
CA VAL A 141 19.26 6.26 -8.56
C VAL A 141 20.52 5.87 -7.80
N ARG A 142 21.55 5.38 -8.51
CA ARG A 142 22.85 5.07 -7.90
C ARG A 142 23.55 6.32 -7.36
N SER A 143 23.49 7.45 -8.07
CA SER A 143 24.11 8.71 -7.60
C SER A 143 23.40 9.24 -6.35
N VAL A 144 22.06 9.19 -6.30
CA VAL A 144 21.27 9.53 -5.11
C VAL A 144 21.65 8.63 -3.95
N LYS A 145 21.70 7.30 -4.14
CA LYS A 145 22.13 6.35 -3.10
C LYS A 145 23.54 6.68 -2.60
N LYS A 146 24.48 7.01 -3.50
CA LYS A 146 25.88 7.35 -3.16
C LYS A 146 25.99 8.60 -2.28
N SER A 147 25.13 9.59 -2.47
CA SER A 147 25.12 10.81 -1.64
C SER A 147 24.30 10.65 -0.35
N PHE A 148 23.23 9.86 -0.41
CA PHE A 148 22.31 9.68 0.71
C PHE A 148 22.94 8.90 1.86
N TYR A 149 23.57 7.76 1.58
CA TYR A 149 24.13 6.90 2.64
C TYR A 149 25.16 7.61 3.54
N PRO A 150 26.18 8.31 2.99
CA PRO A 150 27.13 9.06 3.82
C PRO A 150 26.45 10.12 4.69
N SER A 151 25.43 10.80 4.15
CA SER A 151 24.69 11.87 4.84
C SER A 151 23.87 11.35 6.04
N MET A 152 23.61 10.04 6.10
CA MET A 152 22.88 9.36 7.17
C MET A 152 23.77 8.43 7.99
N SER A 153 25.09 8.70 8.01
CA SER A 153 26.06 7.90 8.74
C SER A 153 27.06 8.78 9.49
N GLY A 154 27.76 8.22 10.48
CA GLY A 154 28.83 8.91 11.20
C GLY A 154 28.36 10.20 11.90
N GLU A 155 29.15 11.27 11.76
CA GLU A 155 28.88 12.57 12.38
C GLU A 155 27.60 13.27 11.88
N PRO A 156 27.28 13.32 10.56
CA PRO A 156 25.99 13.82 10.09
C PRO A 156 24.79 13.20 10.79
N LEU A 157 24.78 11.88 10.97
CA LEU A 157 23.71 11.18 11.68
C LEU A 157 23.62 11.63 13.15
N ARG A 158 24.76 11.80 13.83
CA ARG A 158 24.78 12.27 15.22
C ARG A 158 24.18 13.68 15.34
N GLY A 159 24.46 14.55 14.38
CA GLY A 159 23.86 15.89 14.31
C GLY A 159 22.33 15.83 14.21
N VAL A 160 21.82 15.03 13.25
CA VAL A 160 20.37 14.83 13.04
C VAL A 160 19.71 14.24 14.29
N VAL A 161 20.29 13.19 14.87
CA VAL A 161 19.78 12.57 16.11
C VAL A 161 19.79 13.55 17.27
N GLY A 162 20.86 14.33 17.44
CA GLY A 162 20.95 15.35 18.49
C GLY A 162 19.90 16.44 18.36
N ALA A 163 19.61 16.89 17.13
CA ALA A 163 18.53 17.84 16.86
C ALA A 163 17.15 17.24 17.17
N ALA A 164 16.88 16.01 16.74
CA ALA A 164 15.63 15.32 17.04
C ALA A 164 15.42 15.15 18.56
N LEU A 165 16.45 14.71 19.29
CA LEU A 165 16.37 14.49 20.74
C LEU A 165 16.12 15.78 21.50
N ARG A 166 16.69 16.92 21.07
CA ARG A 166 16.40 18.23 21.68
C ARG A 166 14.93 18.61 21.56
N GLU A 167 14.32 18.40 20.38
CA GLU A 167 12.89 18.65 20.18
C GLU A 167 12.01 17.72 21.03
N VAL A 168 12.33 16.43 21.06
CA VAL A 168 11.60 15.46 21.90
C VAL A 168 11.71 15.82 23.38
N ALA A 169 12.90 16.15 23.86
CA ALA A 169 13.11 16.61 25.23
C ALA A 169 12.31 17.88 25.53
N GLY A 170 12.26 18.83 24.59
CA GLY A 170 11.41 20.01 24.68
C GLY A 170 9.94 19.68 24.83
N ALA A 171 9.41 18.76 24.01
CA ALA A 171 8.02 18.31 24.07
C ALA A 171 7.68 17.61 25.40
N VAL A 172 8.57 16.75 25.91
CA VAL A 172 8.39 16.05 27.18
C VAL A 172 8.44 17.03 28.36
N ASN A 173 9.42 17.95 28.36
CA ASN A 173 9.57 18.94 29.43
C ASN A 173 8.36 19.89 29.55
N GLN A 174 7.61 20.11 28.46
CA GLN A 174 6.38 20.90 28.48
C GLN A 174 5.23 20.20 29.24
N LEU A 175 5.19 18.87 29.25
CA LEU A 175 4.19 18.12 30.01
C LEU A 175 4.30 18.40 31.52
N GLY A 176 5.52 18.57 32.03
CA GLY A 176 5.79 18.89 33.43
C GLY A 176 5.45 20.33 33.83
N ARG A 177 5.16 21.23 32.87
CA ARG A 177 4.89 22.66 33.12
C ARG A 177 3.40 23.02 33.08
N GLY A 178 2.55 22.13 32.57
CA GLY A 178 1.10 22.36 32.44
C GLY A 178 0.26 22.03 33.68
N GLY A 179 0.84 21.30 34.65
CA GLY A 179 0.19 20.97 35.92
C GLY A 179 0.87 21.71 37.06
N GLY A 180 0.23 22.75 37.61
CA GLY A 180 0.74 23.44 38.79
C GLY A 180 1.08 22.45 39.90
N GLY A 181 2.36 22.37 40.28
CA GLY A 181 2.84 21.82 41.55
C GLY A 181 2.54 20.35 41.89
N GLY A 182 2.06 19.53 40.98
CA GLY A 182 1.74 18.12 41.26
C GLY A 182 0.50 17.55 40.55
N GLY A 183 -0.09 18.29 39.61
CA GLY A 183 -1.29 17.88 38.89
C GLY A 183 -1.02 16.97 37.68
N VAL A 184 -1.76 15.87 37.61
CA VAL A 184 -1.86 14.98 36.43
C VAL A 184 -2.05 15.80 35.15
N CYS A 185 -1.23 15.56 34.13
CA CYS A 185 -1.38 16.17 32.82
C CYS A 185 -2.53 15.48 32.07
N GLU A 186 -3.71 16.11 32.01
CA GLU A 186 -4.82 15.60 31.20
C GLU A 186 -4.53 15.84 29.71
N MET A 187 -4.24 14.75 28.99
CA MET A 187 -4.04 14.75 27.54
C MET A 187 -5.25 14.11 26.85
N PRO A 188 -6.05 14.87 26.07
CA PRO A 188 -7.23 14.33 25.41
C PRO A 188 -6.94 13.21 24.40
N ASN A 189 -5.78 13.25 23.74
CA ASN A 189 -5.32 12.20 22.83
C ASN A 189 -3.78 12.12 22.79
N VAL A 190 -3.24 11.06 23.42
CA VAL A 190 -1.81 10.78 23.44
C VAL A 190 -1.26 10.50 22.04
N GLY A 191 -2.05 9.88 21.16
CA GLY A 191 -1.63 9.56 19.79
C GLY A 191 -1.42 10.81 18.93
N ASP A 192 -2.31 11.80 19.03
CA ASP A 192 -2.15 13.08 18.34
C ASP A 192 -0.94 13.85 18.85
N TRP A 193 -0.75 13.87 20.18
CA TRP A 193 0.41 14.49 20.80
C TRP A 193 1.72 13.82 20.34
N LEU A 194 1.77 12.48 20.34
CA LEU A 194 2.94 11.73 19.92
C LEU A 194 3.27 11.98 18.44
N ARG A 195 2.24 11.97 17.59
CA ARG A 195 2.38 12.28 16.16
C ARG A 195 2.97 13.67 15.97
N GLU A 196 2.44 14.68 16.66
CA GLU A 196 2.90 16.05 16.56
C GLU A 196 4.34 16.22 17.08
N ALA A 197 4.67 15.61 18.22
CA ALA A 197 6.00 15.65 18.82
C ALA A 197 7.05 15.02 17.89
N ILE A 198 6.77 13.82 17.36
CA ILE A 198 7.69 13.12 16.44
C ILE A 198 7.81 13.89 15.12
N SER A 199 6.69 14.36 14.54
CA SER A 199 6.74 15.13 13.28
C SER A 199 7.59 16.38 13.40
N ARG A 200 7.46 17.15 14.50
CA ARG A 200 8.31 18.31 14.75
C ARG A 200 9.78 17.93 14.91
N ALA A 201 10.07 16.87 15.68
CA ALA A 201 11.44 16.40 15.87
C ALA A 201 12.10 15.99 14.55
N VAL A 202 11.40 15.26 13.69
CA VAL A 202 11.90 14.85 12.37
C VAL A 202 12.16 16.07 11.47
N VAL A 203 11.23 17.02 11.42
CA VAL A 203 11.40 18.23 10.60
C VAL A 203 12.56 19.09 11.08
N ALA A 204 12.67 19.34 12.38
CA ALA A 204 13.79 20.09 12.93
C ALA A 204 15.13 19.38 12.68
N ALA A 205 15.14 18.06 12.74
CA ALA A 205 16.34 17.27 12.51
C ALA A 205 16.80 17.26 11.04
N LEU A 206 15.85 17.27 10.09
CA LEU A 206 16.17 17.22 8.65
C LEU A 206 16.33 18.60 8.02
N TYR A 207 15.55 19.59 8.46
CA TYR A 207 15.46 20.92 7.84
C TYR A 207 15.96 22.07 8.76
N GLY A 208 16.33 21.76 10.00
CA GLY A 208 16.76 22.75 10.99
C GLY A 208 15.60 23.35 11.80
N SER A 209 15.92 23.88 12.98
CA SER A 209 14.95 24.55 13.85
C SER A 209 14.48 25.87 13.22
N GLY A 210 13.17 26.04 13.02
CA GLY A 210 12.58 27.29 12.48
C GLY A 210 11.93 27.15 11.10
N THR A 211 11.81 25.95 10.54
CA THR A 211 11.10 25.73 9.27
C THR A 211 9.62 26.13 9.42
N PRO A 212 9.10 27.13 8.67
CA PRO A 212 7.69 27.50 8.74
C PRO A 212 6.83 26.40 8.11
N GLY A 213 5.86 25.84 8.84
CA GLY A 213 4.87 24.94 8.21
C GLY A 213 4.22 23.86 9.06
N LEU A 214 4.66 23.58 10.28
CA LEU A 214 4.01 22.56 11.14
C LEU A 214 3.24 23.19 12.31
N SER A 215 2.39 24.18 12.00
CA SER A 215 1.18 24.40 12.79
C SER A 215 0.12 23.42 12.24
N ILE A 216 0.18 22.15 12.67
CA ILE A 216 -1.00 21.31 12.55
C ILE A 216 -1.99 21.91 13.55
N ARG A 217 -2.82 22.86 13.10
CA ARG A 217 -3.95 23.36 13.89
C ARG A 217 -4.69 22.14 14.40
N SER A 218 -4.63 21.89 15.71
CA SER A 218 -5.45 20.90 16.38
C SER A 218 -6.91 21.32 16.15
N ALA A 219 -7.53 20.75 15.12
CA ALA A 219 -8.94 20.91 14.85
C ALA A 219 -9.75 20.09 15.88
N SER A 220 -9.64 20.43 17.15
CA SER A 220 -10.38 19.78 18.22
C SER A 220 -10.88 20.71 19.33
N SER A 221 -10.55 22.01 19.32
CA SER A 221 -11.10 22.96 20.31
C SER A 221 -12.28 23.80 19.82
N THR A 222 -12.53 23.95 18.51
CA THR A 222 -13.57 24.87 18.01
C THR A 222 -15.00 24.31 18.07
N ARG A 223 -15.20 23.00 18.28
CA ARG A 223 -16.57 22.41 18.33
C ARG A 223 -17.26 22.53 19.70
N ARG A 224 -16.53 22.88 20.78
CA ARG A 224 -17.10 22.93 22.14
C ARG A 224 -17.54 24.32 22.62
N GLN A 225 -17.18 25.39 21.92
CA GLN A 225 -17.65 26.74 22.27
C GLN A 225 -18.96 27.15 21.59
N ARG A 226 -19.35 26.48 20.49
CA ARG A 226 -20.58 26.84 19.76
C ARG A 226 -21.86 26.20 20.34
N THR A 227 -21.73 25.17 21.18
CA THR A 227 -22.89 24.54 21.86
C THR A 227 -23.19 25.10 23.25
N LYS A 228 -22.29 25.91 23.84
CA LYS A 228 -22.50 26.54 25.16
C LYS A 228 -23.09 27.95 25.11
N ARG A 229 -23.28 28.53 23.91
CA ARG A 229 -23.85 29.89 23.73
C ARG A 229 -25.32 29.92 23.29
N SER A 230 -26.00 28.77 23.20
CA SER A 230 -27.41 28.67 22.77
C SER A 230 -28.36 28.20 23.87
N GLY A 231 -28.00 28.39 25.15
CA GLY A 231 -28.78 27.94 26.30
C GLY A 231 -28.60 28.85 27.49
N ALA A 232 -28.98 30.12 27.35
CA ALA A 232 -29.17 31.03 28.47
C ALA A 232 -30.17 32.11 28.03
N GLY A 233 -31.44 31.86 28.28
CA GLY A 233 -32.50 32.87 28.32
C GLY A 233 -33.45 32.48 29.45
N PRO A 234 -33.73 33.38 30.41
CA PRO A 234 -35.08 33.54 30.91
C PRO A 234 -35.94 34.30 29.89
#